data_AF-A0A7G2TWM4-F1
#
_entry.id   AF-A0A7G2TWM4-F1
#
_cell.length_a   1.000
_cell.length_b   1.000
_cell.length_c   1.000
_cell.angle_alpha   90.00
_cell.angle_beta   90.00
_cell.angle_gamma   90.00
#
_symmetry.space_group_name_H-M   'P 1'
#
loop_
_entity.id
_entity.type
_entity.pdbx_description
1 polymer ?
#
loop_
_entity_poly.entity_id
_entity_poly.type
_entity_poly.pdbx_seq_one_letter_code
_entity_poly.pdbx_strand_id
1 'polypeptide(L)'
;MLGDVYMEGEGWRIVLPENPSAAPNVEIDISHAQNSPINDRVLLAEAIGIAKELMKSVKARRFSDWPRRATKPDAEGTVRHPFLEMEESNLWYCLHCDAEITGPQIAGNQWHCPGCGASPINIFPEAFWLGRNDEKPAPVQSRAEEQEIEPIVSVVDPRPRLDLNENQVTHLIRSALFEDAASASERMGASLAEIWVDDDLDVVVSLEDHYWPEDKEPTAAIKVAALLGIEIELEVTWSDPLFAWPGLGTMTRSTAEYTRMMLDAYRSKGIVEERGGNR
;
A
#
# COMPACT_ATOMS: atom_id res chain seq x y z
N MET A 1 8.14 11.57 3.45
CA MET A 1 9.08 10.53 3.88
C MET A 1 9.47 10.83 5.33
N LEU A 2 9.33 9.83 6.19
CA LEU A 2 8.92 9.90 7.61
C LEU A 2 10.08 10.00 8.61
N GLY A 3 10.99 10.97 8.48
CA GLY A 3 11.94 11.35 9.54
C GLY A 3 12.93 10.27 10.07
N ASP A 4 12.78 9.01 9.70
CA ASP A 4 13.62 7.89 10.11
C ASP A 4 15.02 8.05 9.54
N VAL A 5 16.02 7.53 10.25
CA VAL A 5 17.38 7.42 9.75
C VAL A 5 17.67 5.96 9.43
N TYR A 6 18.12 5.73 8.21
CA TYR A 6 18.56 4.43 7.73
C TYR A 6 20.08 4.43 7.64
N MET A 7 20.71 3.39 8.17
CA MET A 7 22.12 3.10 7.99
C MET A 7 22.23 1.66 7.51
N GLU A 8 22.90 1.44 6.38
CA GLU A 8 22.96 0.13 5.75
C GLU A 8 24.40 -0.25 5.41
N GLY A 9 24.63 -1.55 5.38
CA GLY A 9 25.87 -2.15 4.92
C GLY A 9 25.59 -3.51 4.28
N GLU A 10 26.64 -4.23 3.91
CA GLU A 10 26.49 -5.54 3.30
C GLU A 10 25.83 -6.53 4.27
N GLY A 11 24.61 -6.96 3.94
CA GLY A 11 23.85 -7.95 4.71
C GLY A 11 23.22 -7.43 6.00
N TRP A 12 23.17 -6.12 6.24
CA TRP A 12 22.49 -5.56 7.42
C TRP A 12 21.95 -4.14 7.21
N ARG A 13 20.96 -3.78 7.99
CA ARG A 13 20.32 -2.46 8.03
C ARG A 13 19.96 -2.08 9.46
N ILE A 14 20.29 -0.85 9.86
CA ILE A 14 19.79 -0.21 11.06
C ILE A 14 18.76 0.84 10.66
N VAL A 15 17.57 0.74 11.24
CA VAL A 15 16.51 1.75 11.14
C VAL A 15 16.37 2.40 12.50
N LEU A 16 16.67 3.70 12.57
CA LEU A 16 16.41 4.52 13.73
C LEU A 16 15.10 5.28 13.52
N PRO A 17 14.02 4.92 14.22
CA PRO A 17 12.72 5.53 13.99
C PRO A 17 12.69 7.02 14.36
N GLU A 18 11.82 7.77 13.71
CA GLU A 18 11.51 9.17 14.04
C GLU A 18 11.03 9.31 15.49
N ASN A 19 10.22 8.37 15.96
CA ASN A 19 9.70 8.31 17.32
C ASN A 19 10.86 8.12 18.32
N PRO A 20 11.14 9.10 19.20
CA PRO A 20 12.24 9.01 20.16
C PRO A 20 12.09 7.85 21.16
N SER A 21 10.86 7.41 21.42
CA SER A 21 10.56 6.31 22.34
C SER A 21 10.63 4.92 21.69
N ALA A 22 10.89 4.84 20.38
CA ALA A 22 11.01 3.57 19.69
C ALA A 22 12.45 3.06 19.71
N ALA A 23 12.61 1.74 19.85
CA ALA A 23 13.91 1.09 19.76
C ALA A 23 14.48 1.21 18.34
N PRO A 24 15.80 1.35 18.18
CA PRO A 24 16.45 1.11 16.90
C PRO A 24 16.17 -0.33 16.43
N ASN A 25 15.79 -0.52 15.17
CA ASN A 25 15.62 -1.83 14.58
C ASN A 25 16.88 -2.20 13.79
N VAL A 26 17.43 -3.39 14.03
CA VAL A 26 18.60 -3.92 13.35
C VAL A 26 18.16 -5.16 12.62
N GLU A 27 18.19 -5.12 11.30
CA GLU A 27 17.89 -6.25 10.44
C GLU A 27 19.18 -6.82 9.89
N ILE A 28 19.32 -8.14 9.95
CA ILE A 28 20.45 -8.88 9.41
C ILE A 28 19.89 -9.86 8.37
N ASP A 29 20.42 -9.83 7.16
CA ASP A 29 20.09 -10.80 6.12
C ASP A 29 20.40 -12.23 6.63
N ILE A 30 19.49 -13.17 6.39
CA ILE A 30 19.65 -14.58 6.76
C ILE A 30 20.95 -15.20 6.23
N SER A 31 21.40 -14.78 5.05
CA SER A 31 22.69 -15.19 4.47
C SER A 31 23.90 -14.68 5.26
N HIS A 32 23.71 -13.62 6.04
CA HIS A 32 24.73 -12.96 6.86
C HIS A 32 24.52 -13.14 8.38
N ALA A 33 23.57 -13.98 8.80
CA ALA A 33 23.15 -14.09 10.19
C ALA A 33 24.30 -14.36 11.18
N GLN A 34 25.32 -15.12 10.77
CA GLN A 34 26.44 -15.51 11.64
C GLN A 34 27.70 -14.64 11.47
N ASN A 35 27.87 -13.99 10.32
CA ASN A 35 29.11 -13.29 9.96
C ASN A 35 28.93 -11.78 9.79
N SER A 36 27.71 -11.26 9.97
CA SER A 36 27.43 -9.84 9.89
C SER A 36 28.30 -9.07 10.90
N PRO A 37 28.96 -7.97 10.47
CA PRO A 37 29.80 -7.17 11.37
C PRO A 37 28.97 -6.56 12.51
N ILE A 38 27.66 -6.35 12.30
CA ILE A 38 26.77 -5.76 13.31
C ILE A 38 26.38 -6.74 14.43
N ASN A 39 26.81 -8.00 14.36
CA ASN A 39 26.76 -8.93 15.49
C ASN A 39 27.74 -8.53 16.61
N ASP A 40 28.77 -7.74 16.31
CA ASP A 40 29.65 -7.14 17.32
C ASP A 40 28.90 -6.01 18.03
N ARG A 41 28.73 -6.14 19.36
CA ARG A 41 27.99 -5.17 20.18
C ARG A 41 28.64 -3.80 20.23
N VAL A 42 29.97 -3.72 20.16
CA VAL A 42 30.70 -2.45 20.17
C VAL A 42 30.46 -1.73 18.85
N LEU A 43 30.62 -2.44 17.73
CA LEU A 43 30.36 -1.86 16.41
C LEU A 43 28.90 -1.45 16.25
N LEU A 44 27.96 -2.27 16.73
CA LEU A 44 26.53 -1.94 16.72
C LEU A 44 26.24 -0.66 17.51
N ALA A 45 26.79 -0.54 18.72
CA ALA A 45 26.61 0.65 19.54
C ALA A 45 27.19 1.91 18.87
N GLU A 46 28.37 1.82 18.25
CA GLU A 46 28.99 2.91 17.49
C GLU A 46 28.13 3.31 16.29
N ALA A 47 27.65 2.34 15.50
CA ALA A 47 26.79 2.58 14.35
C ALA A 47 25.46 3.25 14.75
N ILE A 48 24.82 2.78 15.83
CA ILE A 48 23.63 3.44 16.40
C ILE A 48 23.96 4.86 16.86
N GLY A 49 25.12 5.09 17.47
CA GLY A 49 25.59 6.42 17.87
C GLY A 49 25.67 7.37 16.68
N ILE A 50 26.27 6.93 15.58
CA ILE A 50 26.36 7.71 14.32
C ILE A 50 24.95 8.01 13.77
N ALA A 51 24.07 7.00 13.73
CA ALA A 51 22.69 7.18 13.28
C ALA A 51 21.93 8.19 14.16
N LYS A 52 22.14 8.17 15.48
CA LYS A 52 21.56 9.13 16.44
C LYS A 52 22.06 10.55 16.20
N GLU A 53 23.34 10.75 15.86
CA GLU A 53 23.85 12.08 15.49
C GLU A 53 23.22 12.59 14.19
N LEU A 54 23.11 11.75 13.15
CA LEU A 54 22.43 12.12 11.92
C LEU A 54 20.94 12.46 12.17
N MET A 55 20.29 11.71 13.05
CA MET A 55 18.90 11.93 13.45
C MET A 55 18.71 13.32 14.09
N LYS A 56 19.69 13.85 14.84
CA LYS A 56 19.61 15.24 15.34
C LYS A 56 19.52 16.25 14.20
N SER A 57 20.27 16.07 13.11
CA SER A 57 20.21 16.94 11.94
C SER A 57 18.92 16.79 11.14
N VAL A 58 18.34 15.58 11.07
CA VAL A 58 17.01 15.36 10.49
C VAL A 58 15.93 16.06 11.32
N LYS A 59 15.96 15.89 12.64
CA LYS A 59 15.05 16.56 13.59
C LYS A 59 15.13 18.09 13.49
N ALA A 60 16.32 18.66 13.42
CA ALA A 60 16.51 20.10 13.30
C ALA A 60 15.85 20.69 12.03
N ARG A 61 15.98 19.98 10.89
CA ARG A 61 15.31 20.37 9.64
C ARG A 61 13.80 20.25 9.73
N ARG A 62 13.28 19.19 10.36
CA ARG A 62 11.84 19.06 10.58
C ARG A 62 11.29 20.18 11.46
N PHE A 63 11.99 20.52 12.53
CA PHE A 63 11.57 21.56 13.46
C PHE A 63 11.68 22.99 12.91
N SER A 64 12.45 23.24 11.84
CA SER A 64 12.47 24.56 11.20
C SER A 64 11.15 24.91 10.53
N ASP A 65 10.38 23.90 10.13
CA ASP A 65 9.09 24.08 9.47
C ASP A 65 7.93 24.14 10.49
N TRP A 66 8.20 23.85 11.76
CA TRP A 66 7.19 23.83 12.81
C TRP A 66 7.02 25.22 13.45
N PRO A 67 5.81 25.54 13.95
CA PRO A 67 5.63 26.68 14.83
C PRO A 67 6.58 26.57 16.02
N ARG A 68 7.24 27.67 16.40
CA ARG A 68 8.15 27.69 17.57
C ARG A 68 7.52 27.12 18.84
N ARG A 69 6.21 27.33 19.03
CA ARG A 69 5.45 26.85 20.20
C ARG A 69 5.19 25.34 20.18
N ALA A 70 5.47 24.64 19.07
CA ALA A 70 5.40 23.18 18.99
C ALA A 70 6.57 22.49 19.69
N THR A 71 7.73 23.13 19.75
CA THR A 71 8.94 22.55 20.36
C THR A 71 9.35 23.25 21.65
N LYS A 72 8.79 24.43 21.94
CA LYS A 72 9.11 25.22 23.11
C LYS A 72 7.85 25.67 23.85
N PRO A 73 7.43 24.94 24.91
CA PRO A 73 6.33 25.35 25.78
C PRO A 73 6.51 26.77 26.34
N ASP A 74 5.42 27.44 26.68
CA ASP A 74 5.46 28.68 27.46
C ASP A 74 5.63 28.42 28.98
N ALA A 75 5.45 29.44 29.81
CA ALA A 75 5.64 29.32 31.26
C ALA A 75 4.55 28.44 31.91
N GLU A 76 3.38 28.37 31.29
CA GLU A 76 2.21 27.59 31.69
C GLU A 76 2.23 26.16 31.11
N GLY A 77 3.24 25.84 30.28
CA GLY A 77 3.38 24.55 29.62
C GLY A 77 2.56 24.41 28.34
N THR A 78 1.98 25.49 27.83
CA THR A 78 1.17 25.50 26.60
C THR A 78 2.06 25.29 25.38
N VAL A 79 1.62 24.42 24.48
CA VAL A 79 2.27 24.14 23.19
C VAL A 79 1.25 24.21 22.05
N ARG A 80 1.75 24.29 20.81
CA ARG A 80 0.92 24.33 19.60
C ARG A 80 1.18 23.13 18.71
N HIS A 81 0.13 22.48 18.23
CA HIS A 81 0.25 21.35 17.32
C HIS A 81 1.01 21.72 16.03
N PRO A 82 1.97 20.90 15.55
CA PRO A 82 2.83 21.26 14.42
C PRO A 82 2.13 21.20 13.06
N PHE A 83 1.12 20.34 12.89
CA PHE A 83 0.48 20.08 11.59
C PHE A 83 -0.98 20.50 11.47
N LEU A 84 -1.66 20.63 12.60
CA LEU A 84 -3.10 20.83 12.61
C LEU A 84 -3.32 22.27 13.05
N GLU A 85 -4.17 22.99 12.33
CA GLU A 85 -4.59 24.34 12.69
C GLU A 85 -5.55 24.27 13.88
N MET A 86 -5.02 23.88 15.04
CA MET A 86 -5.72 23.78 16.32
C MET A 86 -5.25 24.88 17.26
N GLU A 87 -6.07 25.14 18.28
CA GLU A 87 -5.71 26.02 19.38
C GLU A 87 -4.53 25.47 20.18
N GLU A 88 -3.83 26.36 20.91
CA GLU A 88 -2.73 25.98 21.79
C GLU A 88 -3.31 25.35 23.07
N SER A 89 -2.64 24.33 23.61
CA SER A 89 -3.07 23.65 24.83
C SER A 89 -1.87 23.23 25.68
N ASN A 90 -2.07 23.19 26.99
CA ASN A 90 -1.12 22.65 27.96
C ASN A 90 -1.36 21.16 28.25
N LEU A 91 -2.48 20.59 27.77
CA LEU A 91 -2.85 19.18 27.86
C LEU A 91 -3.25 18.62 26.50
N TRP A 92 -2.83 17.38 26.26
CA TRP A 92 -3.00 16.66 25.00
C TRP A 92 -3.40 15.22 25.29
N TYR A 93 -4.16 14.63 24.37
CA TYR A 93 -4.72 13.29 24.54
C TYR A 93 -4.36 12.42 23.35
N CYS A 94 -3.98 11.18 23.63
CA CYS A 94 -3.65 10.21 22.59
C CYS A 94 -4.88 9.36 22.23
N LEU A 95 -5.26 9.35 20.95
CA LEU A 95 -6.37 8.55 20.43
C LEU A 95 -6.20 7.04 20.60
N HIS A 96 -4.97 6.54 20.75
CA HIS A 96 -4.68 5.10 20.75
C HIS A 96 -4.67 4.46 22.14
N CYS A 97 -4.30 5.22 23.17
CA CYS A 97 -4.12 4.68 24.52
C CYS A 97 -4.81 5.52 25.60
N ASP A 98 -5.62 6.50 25.18
CA ASP A 98 -6.37 7.40 26.07
C ASP A 98 -5.49 8.10 27.13
N ALA A 99 -4.20 8.26 26.84
CA ALA A 99 -3.28 8.89 27.77
C ALA A 99 -3.41 10.42 27.72
N GLU A 100 -3.43 11.05 28.89
CA GLU A 100 -3.28 12.50 29.07
C GLU A 100 -1.78 12.84 29.11
N ILE A 101 -1.37 13.82 28.32
CA ILE A 101 0.02 14.18 28.07
C ILE A 101 0.16 15.68 28.25
N THR A 102 1.09 16.10 29.11
CA THR A 102 1.36 17.53 29.29
C THR A 102 2.09 18.13 28.08
N GLY A 103 1.93 19.44 27.86
CA GLY A 103 2.62 20.15 26.78
C GLY A 103 4.14 19.96 26.77
N PRO A 104 4.85 20.03 27.92
CA PRO A 104 6.28 19.71 27.98
C PRO A 104 6.60 18.26 27.58
N GLN A 105 5.81 17.28 28.02
CA GLN A 105 6.02 15.88 27.65
C GLN A 105 5.86 15.65 26.13
N ILE A 106 4.80 16.20 25.51
CA ILE A 106 4.55 15.99 24.09
C ILE A 106 5.55 16.74 23.21
N ALA A 107 5.96 17.96 23.59
CA ALA A 107 6.98 18.70 22.86
C ALA A 107 8.36 18.02 22.97
N GLY A 108 8.73 17.54 24.17
CA GLY A 108 9.96 16.80 24.40
C GLY A 108 10.02 15.49 23.61
N ASN A 109 8.89 14.80 23.49
CA ASN A 109 8.77 13.58 22.71
C ASN A 109 8.38 13.81 21.23
N GLN A 110 8.58 15.02 20.72
CA GLN A 110 8.47 15.34 19.30
C GLN A 110 7.09 15.04 18.71
N TRP A 111 6.05 15.25 19.52
CA TRP A 111 4.66 14.98 19.19
C TRP A 111 4.29 13.51 19.01
N HIS A 112 5.16 12.57 19.36
CA HIS A 112 4.77 11.17 19.56
C HIS A 112 4.20 10.96 20.96
N CYS A 113 3.16 10.14 21.10
CA CYS A 113 2.66 9.77 22.41
C CYS A 113 3.77 9.08 23.24
N PRO A 114 4.13 9.59 24.43
CA PRO A 114 5.17 8.98 25.26
C PRO A 114 4.83 7.56 25.74
N GLY A 115 3.55 7.20 25.79
CA GLY A 115 3.08 5.90 26.27
C GLY A 115 3.11 4.81 25.21
N CYS A 116 2.50 5.06 24.04
CA CYS A 116 2.35 4.05 22.98
C CYS A 116 3.12 4.36 21.69
N GLY A 117 3.73 5.55 21.56
CA GLY A 117 4.47 5.97 20.36
C GLY A 117 3.62 6.45 19.19
N ALA A 118 2.30 6.59 19.36
CA ALA A 118 1.40 7.07 18.32
C ALA A 118 1.89 8.38 17.70
N SER A 119 1.73 8.51 16.38
CA SER A 119 2.20 9.65 15.60
C SER A 119 1.44 10.96 15.91
N PRO A 120 2.03 12.13 15.62
CA PRO A 120 1.45 13.44 15.90
C PRO A 120 -0.01 13.62 15.46
N ILE A 121 -0.39 13.10 14.29
CA ILE A 121 -1.77 13.21 13.77
C ILE A 121 -2.85 12.57 14.67
N ASN A 122 -2.44 11.75 15.65
CA ASN A 122 -3.32 11.09 16.61
C ASN A 122 -3.31 11.74 18.00
N ILE A 123 -2.80 12.97 18.10
CA ILE A 123 -2.67 13.71 19.35
C ILE A 123 -3.55 14.96 19.29
N PHE A 124 -4.48 15.08 20.23
CA PHE A 124 -5.54 16.08 20.18
C PHE A 124 -5.61 16.88 21.49
N PRO A 125 -6.07 18.15 21.46
CA PRO A 125 -6.20 18.96 22.66
C PRO A 125 -7.40 18.55 23.52
N GLU A 126 -8.30 17.71 22.98
CA GLU A 126 -9.46 17.15 23.67
C GLU A 126 -9.65 15.68 23.29
N ALA A 127 -10.10 14.85 24.23
CA ALA A 127 -10.42 13.44 24.00
C ALA A 127 -11.85 13.26 23.46
N PHE A 128 -12.16 13.87 22.31
CA PHE A 128 -13.52 13.93 21.75
C PHE A 128 -14.14 12.55 21.42
N TRP A 129 -13.33 11.50 21.33
CA TRP A 129 -13.76 10.13 21.09
C TRP A 129 -14.29 9.43 22.34
N LEU A 130 -14.01 9.96 23.54
CA LEU A 130 -14.50 9.40 24.79
C LEU A 130 -15.88 9.97 25.15
N GLY A 131 -16.81 9.07 25.41
CA GLY A 131 -18.13 9.38 25.93
C GLY A 131 -18.13 9.72 27.42
N ARG A 132 -19.26 10.22 27.91
CA ARG A 132 -19.42 10.63 29.33
C ARG A 132 -19.21 9.51 30.35
N ASN A 133 -19.39 8.26 29.93
CA ASN A 133 -19.31 7.08 30.80
C ASN A 133 -17.97 6.34 30.66
N ASP A 134 -17.12 6.77 29.73
CA ASP A 134 -15.83 6.12 29.52
C ASP A 134 -14.86 6.51 30.63
N GLU A 135 -13.84 5.66 30.84
CA GLU A 135 -12.78 5.97 31.78
C GLU A 135 -12.08 7.26 31.36
N LYS A 136 -11.80 8.12 32.34
CA LYS A 136 -11.11 9.38 32.05
C LYS A 136 -9.67 9.09 31.64
N PRO A 137 -9.12 9.87 30.70
CA PRO A 137 -7.71 9.80 30.38
C PRO A 137 -6.83 9.86 31.61
N ALA A 138 -5.87 8.95 31.71
CA ALA A 138 -4.92 8.90 32.80
C ALA A 138 -3.60 9.59 32.37
N PRO A 139 -2.90 10.28 33.29
CA PRO A 139 -1.59 10.86 32.98
C PRO A 139 -0.61 9.81 32.47
N VAL A 140 0.04 10.12 31.35
CA VAL A 140 1.02 9.24 30.72
C VAL A 140 2.21 9.02 31.64
N GLN A 141 2.56 7.75 31.83
CA GLN A 141 3.81 7.37 32.48
C GLN A 141 4.93 7.44 31.44
N SER A 142 5.61 8.57 31.35
CA SER A 142 6.78 8.72 30.47
C SER A 142 7.95 7.90 31.00
N ARG A 143 8.65 7.19 30.11
CA ARG A 143 9.99 6.66 30.43
C ARG A 143 10.95 7.83 30.68
N ALA A 144 11.89 7.67 31.61
CA ALA A 144 12.91 8.69 31.88
C ALA A 144 13.78 8.93 30.64
N GLU A 145 14.14 10.20 30.37
CA GLU A 145 14.84 10.66 29.15
C GLU A 145 16.23 9.99 28.91
N GLU A 146 16.75 9.24 29.88
CA GLU A 146 18.11 8.67 29.87
C GLU A 146 18.15 7.14 29.79
N GLN A 147 17.00 6.45 29.69
CA GLN A 147 17.04 4.99 29.48
C GLN A 147 17.45 4.68 28.04
N GLU A 148 18.65 4.12 27.87
CA GLU A 148 19.04 3.52 26.59
C GLU A 148 18.06 2.40 26.24
N ILE A 149 17.37 2.56 25.12
CA ILE A 149 16.48 1.54 24.58
C ILE A 149 17.36 0.53 23.83
N GLU A 150 17.36 -0.71 24.29
CA GLU A 150 18.06 -1.79 23.59
C GLU A 150 17.52 -1.94 22.16
N PRO A 151 18.41 -2.11 21.16
CA PRO A 151 17.98 -2.31 19.78
C PRO A 151 17.28 -3.66 19.62
N ILE A 152 16.26 -3.69 18.77
CA ILE A 152 15.58 -4.92 18.36
C ILE A 152 16.38 -5.51 17.20
N VAL A 153 17.00 -6.66 17.41
CA VAL A 153 17.76 -7.36 16.37
C VAL A 153 16.93 -8.49 15.78
N SER A 154 16.75 -8.50 14.46
CA SER A 154 16.03 -9.54 13.73
C SER A 154 16.86 -10.07 12.55
N VAL A 155 16.73 -11.37 12.29
CA VAL A 155 17.25 -11.99 11.07
C VAL A 155 16.11 -12.05 10.05
N VAL A 156 16.32 -11.49 8.87
CA VAL A 156 15.31 -11.34 7.82
C VAL A 156 15.77 -12.03 6.53
N ASP A 157 14.84 -12.61 5.78
CA ASP A 157 15.09 -13.03 4.39
C ASP A 157 14.67 -11.87 3.48
N PRO A 158 15.62 -11.12 2.88
CA PRO A 158 15.28 -9.95 2.08
C PRO A 158 14.78 -10.29 0.68
N ARG A 159 14.73 -11.58 0.31
CA ARG A 159 14.22 -11.98 -1.01
C ARG A 159 12.75 -11.56 -1.12
N PRO A 160 12.36 -10.86 -2.21
CA PRO A 160 10.96 -10.52 -2.43
C PRO A 160 10.10 -11.78 -2.38
N ARG A 161 9.05 -11.76 -1.55
CA ARG A 161 8.04 -12.81 -1.55
C ARG A 161 7.01 -12.47 -2.61
N LEU A 162 6.83 -13.37 -3.57
CA LEU A 162 5.69 -13.34 -4.46
C LEU A 162 4.56 -14.12 -3.79
N ASP A 163 3.54 -13.41 -3.34
CA ASP A 163 2.31 -13.99 -2.78
C ASP A 163 1.20 -13.71 -3.79
N LEU A 164 0.82 -14.73 -4.55
CA LEU A 164 -0.19 -14.63 -5.59
C LEU A 164 -1.58 -14.77 -4.97
N ASN A 165 -2.50 -13.92 -5.41
CA ASN A 165 -3.92 -14.05 -5.10
C ASN A 165 -4.76 -14.12 -6.37
N GLU A 166 -6.04 -14.48 -6.21
CA GLU A 166 -7.04 -14.57 -7.26
C GLU A 166 -7.02 -13.36 -8.22
N ASN A 167 -6.95 -12.13 -7.69
CA ASN A 167 -6.93 -10.93 -8.54
C ASN A 167 -5.67 -10.85 -9.39
N GLN A 168 -4.51 -11.15 -8.81
CA GLN A 168 -3.23 -11.13 -9.55
C GLN A 168 -3.19 -12.21 -10.63
N VAL A 169 -3.65 -13.43 -10.32
CA VAL A 169 -3.74 -14.53 -11.29
C VAL A 169 -4.72 -14.16 -12.42
N THR A 170 -5.91 -13.69 -12.06
CA THR A 170 -6.93 -13.22 -13.01
C THR A 170 -6.38 -12.16 -13.96
N HIS A 171 -5.60 -11.19 -13.46
CA HIS A 171 -5.00 -10.17 -14.29
C HIS A 171 -3.93 -10.72 -15.24
N LEU A 172 -3.05 -11.61 -14.76
CA LEU A 172 -2.03 -12.23 -15.59
C LEU A 172 -2.64 -13.07 -16.72
N ILE A 173 -3.65 -13.88 -16.41
CA ILE A 173 -4.38 -14.69 -17.40
C ILE A 173 -5.10 -13.77 -18.41
N ARG A 174 -5.82 -12.74 -17.95
CA ARG A 174 -6.49 -11.80 -18.87
C ARG A 174 -5.51 -11.05 -19.76
N SER A 175 -4.37 -10.61 -19.22
CA SER A 175 -3.31 -10.00 -20.02
C SER A 175 -2.79 -10.96 -21.10
N ALA A 176 -2.62 -12.24 -20.77
CA ALA A 176 -2.22 -13.25 -21.74
C ALA A 176 -3.30 -13.50 -22.82
N LEU A 177 -4.58 -13.50 -22.46
CA LEU A 177 -5.68 -13.55 -23.45
C LEU A 177 -5.62 -12.37 -24.43
N PHE A 178 -5.24 -11.18 -23.97
CA PHE A 178 -5.03 -10.03 -24.86
C PHE A 178 -3.83 -10.19 -25.80
N GLU A 179 -2.78 -10.90 -25.38
CA GLU A 179 -1.65 -11.25 -26.26
C GLU A 179 -2.07 -12.19 -27.38
N ASP A 180 -2.95 -13.14 -27.07
CA ASP A 180 -3.49 -14.10 -28.04
C ASP A 180 -4.48 -13.45 -29.02
N ALA A 181 -5.15 -12.36 -28.65
CA ALA A 181 -6.19 -11.72 -29.46
C ALA A 181 -5.66 -11.10 -30.78
N ALA A 182 -6.10 -11.63 -31.92
CA ALA A 182 -5.69 -11.25 -33.26
C ALA A 182 -6.60 -10.20 -33.92
N SER A 183 -7.77 -9.91 -33.33
CA SER A 183 -8.79 -9.00 -33.87
C SER A 183 -9.40 -8.12 -32.78
N ALA A 184 -10.14 -7.08 -33.18
CA ALA A 184 -10.87 -6.23 -32.23
C ALA A 184 -11.94 -7.03 -31.45
N SER A 185 -12.57 -8.01 -32.10
CA SER A 185 -13.53 -8.93 -31.48
C SER A 185 -12.88 -9.81 -30.42
N GLU A 186 -11.75 -10.44 -30.75
CA GLU A 186 -11.05 -11.31 -29.79
C GLU A 186 -10.55 -10.52 -28.58
N ARG A 187 -10.20 -9.24 -28.73
CA ARG A 187 -9.88 -8.37 -27.58
C ARG A 187 -11.10 -8.06 -26.73
N MET A 188 -12.29 -7.92 -27.32
CA MET A 188 -13.52 -7.83 -26.53
C MET A 188 -13.76 -9.15 -25.80
N GLY A 189 -13.52 -10.29 -26.45
CA GLY A 189 -13.57 -11.62 -25.84
C GLY A 189 -12.63 -11.75 -24.65
N ALA A 190 -11.35 -11.42 -24.81
CA ALA A 190 -10.38 -11.39 -23.72
C ALA A 190 -10.79 -10.44 -22.58
N SER A 191 -11.36 -9.28 -22.92
CA SER A 191 -11.80 -8.30 -21.93
C SER A 191 -13.03 -8.75 -21.13
N LEU A 192 -13.94 -9.48 -21.78
CA LEU A 192 -15.20 -9.95 -21.21
C LEU A 192 -15.11 -11.36 -20.64
N ALA A 193 -14.00 -12.07 -20.88
CA ALA A 193 -13.76 -13.40 -20.36
C ALA A 193 -14.00 -13.42 -18.84
N GLU A 194 -14.91 -14.31 -18.44
CA GLU A 194 -15.13 -14.64 -17.05
C GLU A 194 -13.98 -15.55 -16.62
N ILE A 195 -13.28 -15.12 -15.57
CA ILE A 195 -12.12 -15.84 -15.04
C ILE A 195 -12.43 -16.09 -13.57
N TRP A 196 -12.65 -17.35 -13.24
CA TRP A 196 -12.82 -17.79 -11.87
C TRP A 196 -11.54 -18.47 -11.41
N VAL A 197 -11.10 -18.14 -10.20
CA VAL A 197 -9.89 -18.70 -9.58
C VAL A 197 -10.30 -19.32 -8.26
N ASP A 198 -9.88 -20.55 -8.02
CA ASP A 198 -10.20 -21.26 -6.79
C ASP A 198 -9.16 -21.03 -5.67
N ASP A 199 -9.32 -21.75 -4.55
CA ASP A 199 -8.45 -21.64 -3.38
C ASP A 199 -7.03 -22.18 -3.65
N ASP A 200 -6.85 -23.07 -4.65
CA ASP A 200 -5.57 -23.62 -5.09
C ASP A 200 -4.94 -22.80 -6.23
N LEU A 201 -5.61 -21.70 -6.64
CA LEU A 201 -5.30 -20.82 -7.76
C LEU A 201 -5.50 -21.44 -9.15
N ASP A 202 -6.18 -22.57 -9.25
CA ASP A 202 -6.57 -23.14 -10.53
C ASP A 202 -7.66 -22.26 -11.15
N VAL A 203 -7.67 -22.21 -12.49
CA VAL A 203 -8.39 -21.19 -13.24
C VAL A 203 -9.39 -21.81 -14.19
N VAL A 204 -10.64 -21.34 -14.14
CA VAL A 204 -11.64 -21.58 -15.19
C VAL A 204 -11.78 -20.29 -16.00
N VAL A 205 -11.55 -20.38 -17.32
CA VAL A 205 -11.73 -19.26 -18.26
C VAL A 205 -12.90 -19.57 -19.18
N SER A 206 -13.96 -18.79 -19.06
CA SER A 206 -15.15 -18.90 -19.89
C SER A 206 -15.12 -17.83 -21.00
N LEU A 207 -15.11 -18.27 -22.25
CA LEU A 207 -15.00 -17.42 -23.43
C LEU A 207 -16.29 -17.43 -24.26
N GLU A 208 -16.75 -16.23 -24.62
CA GLU A 208 -17.93 -16.07 -25.49
C GLU A 208 -17.58 -16.33 -26.97
N ASP A 209 -18.29 -17.26 -27.60
CA ASP A 209 -18.00 -17.75 -28.95
C ASP A 209 -18.17 -16.69 -30.06
N HIS A 210 -19.04 -15.70 -29.85
CA HIS A 210 -19.20 -14.56 -30.74
C HIS A 210 -17.95 -13.69 -30.82
N TYR A 211 -17.14 -13.67 -29.75
CA TYR A 211 -15.96 -12.84 -29.65
C TYR A 211 -14.66 -13.62 -29.87
N TRP A 212 -14.62 -14.86 -29.38
CA TRP A 212 -13.47 -15.73 -29.43
C TRP A 212 -13.80 -17.02 -30.20
N PRO A 213 -13.06 -17.37 -31.27
CA PRO A 213 -13.35 -18.58 -32.04
C PRO A 213 -13.24 -19.85 -31.17
N GLU A 214 -14.25 -20.73 -31.26
CA GLU A 214 -14.31 -21.99 -30.49
C GLU A 214 -13.09 -22.89 -30.74
N ASP A 215 -12.54 -22.88 -31.95
CA ASP A 215 -11.38 -23.68 -32.36
C ASP A 215 -10.03 -23.04 -32.02
N LYS A 216 -10.03 -21.86 -31.39
CA LYS A 216 -8.82 -21.11 -31.08
C LYS A 216 -8.42 -21.28 -29.62
N GLU A 217 -7.32 -21.98 -29.40
CA GLU A 217 -6.70 -22.10 -28.08
C GLU A 217 -5.98 -20.79 -27.66
N PRO A 218 -6.19 -20.29 -26.43
CA PRO A 218 -5.44 -19.17 -25.87
C PRO A 218 -4.05 -19.63 -25.38
N THR A 219 -3.12 -19.77 -26.32
CA THR A 219 -1.80 -20.36 -26.08
C THR A 219 -0.96 -19.58 -25.06
N ALA A 220 -1.02 -18.24 -25.07
CA ALA A 220 -0.31 -17.42 -24.09
C ALA A 220 -0.91 -17.61 -22.69
N ALA A 221 -2.23 -17.67 -22.56
CA ALA A 221 -2.89 -17.88 -21.26
C ALA A 221 -2.51 -19.25 -20.65
N ILE A 222 -2.54 -20.31 -21.46
CA ILE A 222 -2.11 -21.66 -21.06
C ILE A 222 -0.64 -21.66 -20.61
N LYS A 223 0.23 -20.93 -21.33
CA LYS A 223 1.65 -20.83 -20.98
C LYS A 223 1.86 -20.07 -19.67
N VAL A 224 1.09 -19.01 -19.41
CA VAL A 224 1.16 -18.27 -18.14
C VAL A 224 0.71 -19.16 -16.99
N ALA A 225 -0.41 -19.89 -17.13
CA ALA A 225 -0.86 -20.85 -16.12
C ALA A 225 0.24 -21.89 -15.80
N ALA A 226 0.87 -22.48 -16.82
CA ALA A 226 1.97 -23.42 -16.63
C ALA A 226 3.20 -22.82 -15.93
N LEU A 227 3.52 -21.53 -16.15
CA LEU A 227 4.61 -20.83 -15.46
C LEU A 227 4.29 -20.56 -13.99
N LEU A 228 3.01 -20.34 -13.68
CA LEU A 228 2.52 -20.18 -12.31
C LEU A 228 2.35 -21.53 -11.59
N GLY A 229 2.36 -22.64 -12.35
CA GLY A 229 2.16 -23.98 -11.82
C GLY A 229 0.70 -24.27 -11.47
N ILE A 230 -0.24 -23.59 -12.12
CA ILE A 230 -1.69 -23.72 -11.91
C ILE A 230 -2.35 -24.41 -13.11
N GLU A 231 -3.43 -25.14 -12.86
CA GLU A 231 -4.26 -25.74 -13.89
C GLU A 231 -5.20 -24.69 -14.52
N ILE A 232 -5.54 -24.91 -15.79
CA ILE A 232 -6.46 -24.04 -16.53
C ILE A 232 -7.50 -24.89 -17.26
N GLU A 233 -8.77 -24.61 -17.00
CA GLU A 233 -9.91 -25.16 -17.71
C GLU A 233 -10.50 -24.08 -18.62
N LEU A 234 -10.85 -24.47 -19.85
CA LEU A 234 -11.44 -23.59 -20.85
C LEU A 234 -12.89 -23.99 -21.08
N GLU A 235 -13.79 -23.03 -20.93
CA GLU A 235 -15.20 -23.19 -21.20
C GLU A 235 -15.67 -22.22 -22.26
N VAL A 236 -16.75 -22.60 -22.96
CA VAL A 236 -17.42 -21.73 -23.92
C VAL A 236 -18.74 -21.27 -23.32
N THR A 237 -18.99 -19.97 -23.35
CA THR A 237 -20.28 -19.38 -22.97
C THR A 237 -21.03 -18.90 -24.19
N TRP A 238 -22.36 -18.98 -24.10
CA TRP A 238 -23.28 -18.39 -25.06
C TRP A 238 -24.12 -17.34 -24.37
N SER A 239 -23.90 -16.09 -24.76
CA SER A 239 -24.62 -14.93 -24.24
C SER A 239 -25.05 -14.01 -25.37
N ASP A 240 -25.94 -13.07 -25.08
CA ASP A 240 -26.29 -12.03 -26.04
C ASP A 240 -25.11 -11.06 -26.16
N PRO A 241 -24.41 -11.00 -27.31
CA PRO A 241 -23.20 -10.21 -27.42
C PRO A 241 -23.52 -8.71 -27.37
N LEU A 242 -22.85 -7.98 -26.48
CA LEU A 242 -23.07 -6.54 -26.27
C LEU A 242 -22.85 -5.70 -27.55
N PHE A 243 -21.96 -6.14 -28.43
CA PHE A 243 -21.48 -5.40 -29.61
C PHE A 243 -21.01 -6.32 -30.75
N ALA A 244 -21.76 -7.37 -31.13
CA ALA A 244 -21.38 -8.24 -32.25
C ALA A 244 -22.23 -8.00 -33.51
N TRP A 245 -21.57 -7.99 -34.66
CA TRP A 245 -22.21 -8.08 -35.97
C TRP A 245 -21.59 -9.24 -36.76
N PRO A 246 -22.39 -10.13 -37.38
CA PRO A 246 -21.87 -11.32 -38.06
C PRO A 246 -20.77 -10.99 -39.08
N GLY A 247 -19.61 -11.64 -38.93
CA GLY A 247 -18.47 -11.53 -39.85
C GLY A 247 -17.66 -10.22 -39.78
N LEU A 248 -18.02 -9.30 -38.87
CA LEU A 248 -17.35 -8.00 -38.76
C LEU A 248 -16.19 -8.02 -37.75
N GLY A 249 -16.30 -8.87 -36.73
CA GLY A 249 -15.36 -8.99 -35.63
C GLY A 249 -13.91 -9.31 -36.02
N THR A 250 -13.73 -10.05 -37.11
CA THR A 250 -12.43 -10.54 -37.59
C THR A 250 -11.78 -9.63 -38.63
N MET A 251 -12.45 -8.55 -39.04
CA MET A 251 -12.02 -7.72 -40.19
C MET A 251 -10.94 -6.70 -39.85
N THR A 252 -10.78 -6.34 -38.58
CA THR A 252 -9.81 -5.31 -38.17
C THR A 252 -9.25 -5.56 -36.78
N ARG A 253 -8.02 -5.08 -36.59
CA ARG A 253 -7.35 -4.96 -35.30
C ARG A 253 -7.57 -3.61 -34.65
N SER A 254 -8.25 -2.65 -35.29
CA SER A 254 -8.50 -1.33 -34.70
C SER A 254 -9.90 -1.30 -34.07
N THR A 255 -9.98 -1.02 -32.76
CA THR A 255 -11.27 -0.88 -32.09
C THR A 255 -12.08 0.27 -32.68
N ALA A 256 -11.43 1.38 -33.04
CA ALA A 256 -12.12 2.52 -33.68
C ALA A 256 -12.67 2.16 -35.07
N GLU A 257 -11.93 1.38 -35.85
CA GLU A 257 -12.41 0.92 -37.15
C GLU A 257 -13.55 -0.09 -37.01
N TYR A 258 -13.43 -1.02 -36.06
CA TYR A 258 -14.49 -1.97 -35.71
C TYR A 258 -15.77 -1.24 -35.34
N THR A 259 -15.68 -0.23 -34.47
CA THR A 259 -16.82 0.62 -34.08
C THR A 259 -17.45 1.31 -35.29
N ARG A 260 -16.65 1.89 -36.18
CA ARG A 260 -17.15 2.52 -37.42
C ARG A 260 -17.89 1.52 -38.30
N MET A 261 -17.27 0.37 -38.57
CA MET A 261 -17.85 -0.69 -39.40
C MET A 261 -19.16 -1.22 -38.80
N MET A 262 -19.19 -1.44 -37.49
CA MET A 262 -20.39 -1.86 -36.75
C MET A 262 -21.50 -0.81 -36.89
N LEU A 263 -21.21 0.47 -36.64
CA LEU A 263 -22.20 1.55 -36.78
C LEU A 263 -22.74 1.65 -38.22
N ASP A 264 -21.89 1.51 -39.23
CA ASP A 264 -22.31 1.50 -40.63
C ASP A 264 -23.20 0.29 -40.96
N ALA A 265 -22.90 -0.89 -40.39
CA ALA A 265 -23.72 -2.08 -40.54
C ALA A 265 -25.11 -1.91 -39.90
N TYR A 266 -25.18 -1.37 -38.67
CA TYR A 266 -26.45 -1.07 -38.01
C TYR A 266 -27.26 0.01 -38.73
N ARG A 267 -26.63 1.06 -39.28
CA ARG A 267 -27.34 2.09 -40.07
C ARG A 267 -27.91 1.55 -41.38
N SER A 268 -27.21 0.61 -42.03
CA SER A 268 -27.60 0.10 -43.35
C SER A 268 -28.57 -1.07 -43.29
N LYS A 269 -28.52 -1.88 -42.22
CA LYS A 269 -29.23 -3.16 -42.12
C LYS A 269 -29.87 -3.43 -40.76
N GLY A 270 -29.63 -2.59 -39.76
CA GLY A 270 -30.16 -2.73 -38.40
C GLY A 270 -31.34 -1.81 -38.11
N ILE A 271 -32.05 -2.09 -37.02
CA ILE A 271 -33.01 -1.18 -36.39
C ILE A 271 -32.23 -0.39 -35.34
N VAL A 272 -31.97 0.90 -35.58
CA VAL A 272 -31.36 1.79 -34.59
C VAL A 272 -32.47 2.54 -33.88
N GLU A 273 -32.78 2.17 -32.64
CA GLU A 273 -33.57 3.03 -31.76
C GLU A 273 -32.64 4.12 -31.20
N GLU A 274 -32.62 5.28 -31.87
CA GLU A 274 -31.99 6.47 -31.30
C GLU A 274 -32.74 6.84 -30.01
N ARG A 275 -32.11 6.65 -28.84
CA ARG A 275 -32.58 7.33 -27.63
C ARG A 275 -32.44 8.83 -27.87
N GLY A 276 -33.57 9.48 -28.14
CA GLY A 276 -33.69 10.92 -28.31
C GLY A 276 -32.95 11.65 -27.19
N GLY A 277 -32.02 12.52 -27.59
CA GLY A 277 -31.37 13.43 -26.66
C GLY A 277 -32.39 14.38 -26.04
N ASN A 278 -32.46 14.39 -24.71
CA ASN A 278 -33.10 15.48 -23.99
C ASN A 278 -32.30 16.77 -24.23
N ARG A 279 -32.96 17.75 -24.85
CA ARG A 279 -32.83 19.15 -24.45
C ARG A 279 -33.61 19.37 -23.18
#